data_AF-A0A935U6G1-F1
#
_entry.id   AF-A0A935U6G1-F1
#
_cell.length_a   1.000
_cell.length_b   1.000
_cell.length_c   1.000
_cell.angle_alpha   90.00
_cell.angle_beta   90.00
_cell.angle_gamma   90.00
#
_symmetry.space_group_name_H-M   'P 1'
#
loop_
_entity.id
_entity.type
_entity.pdbx_description
1 polymer ?
#
loop_
_entity_poly.entity_id
_entity_poly.type
_entity_poly.pdbx_seq_one_letter_code
_entity_poly.pdbx_strand_id
1 'polypeptide(L)' 'MVITGIFRPDDVTADNLIHSQYIADARIVYAGKGRRGRQDAPGWLARVVDWVWPFKGSA' A
#
# COMPACT_ATOMS: atom_id res chain seq x y z
N MET A 1 -2.45 3.76 -7.14
CA MET A 1 -1.23 4.55 -7.40
C MET A 1 -1.63 5.72 -8.26
N VAL A 2 -1.30 6.94 -7.84
CA VAL A 2 -1.65 8.16 -8.56
C VAL A 2 -0.38 8.99 -8.73
N ILE A 3 -0.16 9.49 -9.94
CA ILE A 3 0.92 10.42 -10.27
C ILE A 3 0.28 11.79 -10.46
N THR A 4 0.84 12.79 -9.80
CA THR A 4 0.40 14.18 -9.83
C THR A 4 1.58 15.09 -10.09
N GLY A 5 1.37 16.21 -10.78
CA GLY A 5 2.40 17.21 -11.06
C GLY A 5 1.81 18.39 -11.81
N ILE A 6 2.65 19.37 -12.12
CA ILE A 6 2.27 20.59 -12.85
C ILE A 6 2.92 20.55 -14.23
N PHE A 7 2.15 20.79 -15.28
CA PHE A 7 2.62 20.88 -16.67
C PHE A 7 2.01 22.11 -17.34
N ARG A 8 2.64 22.62 -18.41
CA ARG A 8 2.08 23.73 -19.21
C ARG A 8 1.18 23.17 -20.32
N PRO A 9 0.20 23.94 -20.81
CA PRO A 9 -0.64 23.51 -21.92
C PRO A 9 0.15 23.14 -23.18
N ASP A 10 1.25 23.84 -23.46
CA ASP A 10 2.12 23.58 -24.61
C ASP A 10 2.90 22.25 -24.52
N ASP A 11 2.96 21.63 -23.34
CA ASP A 11 3.68 20.37 -23.13
C ASP A 11 2.83 19.13 -23.50
N VAL A 12 1.57 19.34 -23.90
CA VAL A 12 0.63 18.30 -24.35
C VAL A 12 0.75 18.13 -25.86
N THR A 13 1.16 16.95 -26.31
CA THR A 13 1.23 16.65 -27.75
C THR A 13 -0.17 16.56 -28.37
N ALA A 14 -0.25 16.65 -29.71
CA ALA A 14 -1.50 16.46 -30.44
C ALA A 14 -2.17 15.09 -30.17
N ASP A 15 -1.38 14.12 -29.70
CA ASP A 15 -1.83 12.78 -29.32
C ASP A 15 -2.27 12.69 -27.85
N ASN A 16 -2.41 13.82 -27.14
CA ASN A 16 -2.67 13.90 -25.70
C ASN A 16 -1.62 13.19 -24.84
N LEU A 17 -0.36 13.21 -25.26
CA LEU A 17 0.75 12.65 -24.51
C LEU A 17 1.51 13.78 -23.80
N ILE A 18 2.00 13.51 -22.60
CA ILE A 18 2.88 14.39 -21.85
C ILE A 18 4.15 13.60 -21.52
N HIS A 19 5.31 14.09 -21.94
CA HIS A 19 6.58 13.46 -21.59
C HIS A 19 6.92 13.73 -20.12
N SER A 20 7.47 12.72 -19.43
CA SER A 20 7.83 12.82 -18.00
C SER A 20 8.78 13.99 -17.67
N GLN A 21 9.59 14.42 -18.63
CA GLN A 21 10.49 15.57 -18.51
C GLN A 21 9.77 16.93 -18.36
N TYR A 22 8.50 17.01 -18.73
CA TYR A 22 7.68 18.22 -18.64
C TYR A 22 6.81 18.27 -17.37
N ILE A 23 6.92 17.27 -16.49
CA ILE A 23 6.17 17.24 -15.22
C ILE A 23 7.01 17.88 -14.12
N ALA A 24 6.68 19.11 -13.74
CA ALA A 24 7.28 19.80 -12.60
C ALA A 24 6.63 19.35 -11.26
N ASP A 25 7.44 19.31 -10.20
CA ASP A 25 7.07 18.83 -8.84
C ASP A 25 6.28 17.49 -8.87
N ALA A 26 6.76 16.53 -9.65
CA ALA A 26 6.12 15.22 -9.77
C ALA A 26 6.05 14.52 -8.40
N ARG A 27 4.83 14.25 -7.93
CA ARG A 27 4.55 13.52 -6.69
C ARG A 27 3.90 12.19 -7.00
N ILE A 28 4.49 11.13 -6.46
CA ILE A 28 3.97 9.77 -6.56
C ILE A 28 3.25 9.45 -5.25
N VAL A 29 1.93 9.33 -5.31
CA VAL A 29 1.13 8.90 -4.17
C VAL A 29 0.79 7.42 -4.32
N TYR A 30 1.42 6.60 -3.48
CA TYR A 30 1.02 5.22 -3.31
C TYR A 30 -0.18 5.15 -2.36
N ALA A 31 -1.38 5.42 -2.88
CA ALA A 31 -2.63 5.08 -2.22
C ALA A 31 -2.82 3.56 -2.28
N GLY A 32 -1.97 2.81 -1.59
CA GLY A 32 -2.35 1.49 -1.13
C GLY A 32 -3.40 1.72 -0.06
N LYS A 33 -4.57 1.08 -0.16
CA LYS A 33 -5.31 0.73 1.05
C LYS A 33 -4.29 0.01 1.92
N GLY A 34 -3.73 0.73 2.88
CA GLY A 34 -2.85 0.12 3.85
C GLY A 34 -3.60 -1.10 4.33
N ARG A 35 -3.01 -2.28 4.20
CA ARG A 35 -3.31 -3.35 5.14
C ARG A 35 -2.79 -2.90 6.52
N ARG A 36 -3.34 -1.80 7.04
CA ARG A 36 -3.39 -1.51 8.46
C ARG A 36 -4.37 -2.53 9.00
N GLY A 37 -3.86 -3.44 9.82
CA GLY A 37 -4.69 -4.35 10.61
C GLY A 37 -5.01 -5.69 9.95
N ARG A 38 -3.98 -6.51 9.68
CA ARG A 38 -4.14 -7.94 9.97
C ARG A 38 -2.84 -8.51 10.50
N GLN A 39 -2.41 -7.96 11.64
CA GLN A 39 -1.31 -8.53 12.41
C GLN A 39 -1.83 -9.45 13.54
N ASP A 40 -3.14 -9.45 13.80
CA ASP A 40 -3.70 -10.12 14.99
C ASP A 40 -4.31 -11.49 14.69
N ALA A 41 -3.99 -12.10 13.55
CA ALA A 41 -4.29 -13.52 13.39
C ALA A 41 -3.21 -14.30 14.16
N PRO A 42 -3.56 -15.10 15.20
CA PRO A 42 -2.58 -15.94 15.88
C PRO A 42 -1.84 -16.77 14.84
N GLY A 43 -0.52 -16.61 14.80
CA GLY A 43 0.35 -17.34 13.89
C GLY A 43 0.17 -18.84 14.07
N TRP A 44 0.56 -19.63 13.08
CA TRP A 44 0.49 -21.10 13.14
C TRP A 44 1.14 -21.66 14.42
N LEU A 45 2.21 -21.02 14.90
CA LEU A 45 2.90 -21.38 16.14
C LEU A 45 2.02 -21.21 17.39
N ALA A 46 1.24 -20.13 17.46
CA ALA A 46 0.31 -19.90 18.57
C ALA A 46 -0.77 -21.00 18.62
N ARG A 47 -1.27 -21.44 17.45
CA ARG A 47 -2.21 -22.56 17.35
C ARG A 47 -1.61 -23.90 17.78
N VAL A 48 -0.32 -24.14 17.49
CA VAL A 48 0.37 -25.37 17.90
C VAL A 48 0.59 -25.39 19.42
N VAL A 49 0.94 -24.26 20.01
CA VAL A 49 1.09 -24.14 21.46
C VAL A 49 -0.24 -24.38 22.18
N ASP A 50 -1.35 -23.81 21.66
CA ASP A 50 -2.70 -24.07 22.20
C ASP A 50 -3.10 -25.55 22.07
N TRP A 51 -2.73 -26.22 20.97
CA TRP A 51 -3.02 -27.64 20.76
C TRP A 51 -2.21 -28.55 21.70
N VAL A 52 -0.95 -28.21 21.98
CA VAL A 52 -0.08 -28.97 22.89
C VAL A 52 -0.45 -28.74 24.35
N TRP A 53 -1.00 -27.58 24.71
CA TRP A 53 -1.29 -27.23 26.10
C TRP A 53 -2.72 -26.73 26.35
N PRO A 54 -3.74 -27.59 26.24
CA PRO A 54 -5.15 -27.20 26.37
C PRO A 54 -5.60 -26.85 27.81
N PHE A 55 -4.73 -26.91 28.82
CA PHE A 55 -5.11 -26.81 30.25
C PHE A 55 -4.66 -25.53 30.98
N LYS A 56 -4.14 -24.51 30.30
CA LYS A 56 -3.67 -23.27 30.98
C LYS A 56 -4.79 -22.28 31.36
N GLY A 57 -6.06 -22.64 31.16
CA GLY A 57 -7.22 -21.75 31.29
C GLY A 57 -8.32 -22.23 32.23
N SER A 58 -7.99 -23.01 33.26
CA SER A 58 -8.91 -23.32 34.38
C SER A 58 -8.28 -22.96 35.74
N ALA A 59 -7.99 -21.67 35.97
CA ALA A 59 -7.94 -20.96 37.26
C ALA A 59 -7.37 -19.55 37.08
#